data_AF-A0A3N1GMC0-F1
#
_entry.id   AF-A0A3N1GMC0-F1
#
_cell.length_a   1.000
_cell.length_b   1.000
_cell.length_c   1.000
_cell.angle_alpha   90.00
_cell.angle_beta   90.00
_cell.angle_gamma   90.00
#
_symmetry.space_group_name_H-M   'P 1'
#
loop_
_entity.id
_entity.type
_entity.pdbx_description
1 polymer ?
#
loop_
_entity_poly.entity_id
_entity_poly.type
_entity_poly.pdbx_seq_one_letter_code
_entity_poly.pdbx_strand_id
1 'polypeptide(L)'
;MALDDSWKLLQQVNEIVRYADAKAGLVLTLNSVLIGLIAVRVQSDGFFSDHPVPAAALLLAATFLVLSIAFDVAAVMPRLSTPGQSPSLLHFNHIGEQYRGDRTEYVEDFEKLVEDPPRLQREIAAQVWANSMVARRKHTCVRWSLKLLSGALAATVMAAVVAAFGG
;
A
#
# COMPACT_ATOMS: atom_id res chain seq x y z
N MET A 1 29.69 -6.91 -9.09
CA MET A 1 28.77 -7.28 -7.99
C MET A 1 28.66 -8.78 -7.99
N ALA A 2 28.88 -9.46 -6.86
CA ALA A 2 28.73 -10.90 -6.82
C ALA A 2 27.26 -11.27 -7.01
N LEU A 3 26.97 -12.43 -7.62
CA LEU A 3 25.60 -12.90 -7.83
C LEU A 3 24.82 -12.96 -6.50
N ASP A 4 25.49 -13.37 -5.42
CA ASP A 4 24.94 -13.38 -4.06
C ASP A 4 24.50 -12.00 -3.59
N ASP A 5 25.24 -10.94 -3.92
CA ASP A 5 24.87 -9.57 -3.56
C ASP A 5 23.62 -9.12 -4.33
N SER A 6 23.48 -9.54 -5.59
CA SER A 6 22.29 -9.25 -6.41
C SER A 6 21.04 -9.93 -5.82
N TRP A 7 21.15 -11.19 -5.38
CA TRP A 7 20.06 -11.88 -4.69
C TRP A 7 19.68 -11.23 -3.36
N LYS A 8 20.67 -10.82 -2.55
CA LYS A 8 20.43 -10.09 -1.29
C LYS A 8 19.69 -8.78 -1.53
N LEU A 9 20.06 -8.01 -2.57
CA LEU A 9 19.32 -6.79 -2.92
C LEU A 9 17.87 -7.09 -3.32
N LEU A 10 17.63 -8.14 -4.10
CA LEU A 10 16.28 -8.53 -4.47
C LEU A 10 15.44 -8.88 -3.25
N GLN A 11 16.00 -9.66 -2.32
CA GLN A 11 15.36 -9.97 -1.04
C GLN A 11 15.08 -8.70 -0.23
N GLN A 12 16.05 -7.79 -0.11
CA GLN A 12 15.90 -6.53 0.59
C GLN A 12 14.75 -5.68 0.01
N VAL A 13 14.63 -5.57 -1.31
CA VAL A 13 13.54 -4.82 -1.93
C VAL A 13 12.18 -5.48 -1.68
N ASN A 14 12.11 -6.82 -1.73
CA ASN A 14 10.89 -7.55 -1.39
C ASN A 14 10.47 -7.30 0.08
N GLU A 15 11.41 -7.21 1.00
CA GLU A 15 11.13 -6.84 2.38
C GLU A 15 10.59 -5.41 2.50
N ILE A 16 11.16 -4.45 1.78
CA ILE A 16 10.66 -3.06 1.74
C ILE A 16 9.20 -3.01 1.27
N VAL A 17 8.84 -3.77 0.22
CA VAL A 17 7.45 -3.91 -0.24
C VAL A 17 6.56 -4.45 0.89
N ARG A 18 6.98 -5.52 1.58
CA ARG A 18 6.24 -6.11 2.70
C ARG A 18 6.05 -5.14 3.86
N TYR A 19 7.06 -4.32 4.16
CA TYR A 19 6.94 -3.27 5.18
C TYR A 19 5.92 -2.19 4.80
N ALA A 20 5.80 -1.84 3.51
CA ALA A 20 4.77 -0.92 3.05
C ALA A 20 3.36 -1.50 3.26
N ASP A 21 3.16 -2.79 2.96
CA ASP A 21 1.89 -3.48 3.16
C ASP A 21 1.51 -3.57 4.64
N ALA A 22 2.48 -3.88 5.51
CA ALA A 22 2.27 -3.89 6.96
C ALA A 22 1.85 -2.50 7.48
N LYS A 23 2.49 -1.43 7.00
CA LYS A 23 2.11 -0.05 7.38
C LYS A 23 0.70 0.30 6.90
N ALA A 24 0.32 -0.05 5.68
CA ALA A 24 -1.04 0.18 5.18
C ALA A 24 -2.09 -0.55 6.04
N GLY A 25 -1.82 -1.81 6.43
CA GLY A 25 -2.70 -2.57 7.33
C GLY A 25 -2.86 -1.92 8.71
N LEU A 26 -1.77 -1.38 9.27
CA LEU A 26 -1.83 -0.61 10.51
C LEU A 26 -2.69 0.65 10.36
N VAL A 27 -2.54 1.41 9.27
CA VAL A 27 -3.31 2.63 9.04
C VAL A 27 -4.80 2.33 8.83
N LEU A 28 -5.16 1.24 8.13
CA LEU A 28 -6.56 0.76 8.04
C LEU A 28 -7.17 0.43 9.40
N THR A 29 -6.38 -0.18 10.28
CA THR A 29 -6.82 -0.50 11.65
C THR A 29 -7.12 0.79 12.42
N LEU A 30 -6.23 1.78 12.34
CA LEU A 30 -6.42 3.10 12.96
C LEU A 30 -7.62 3.85 12.38
N ASN A 31 -7.81 3.82 11.06
CA ASN A 31 -9.00 4.37 10.39
C ASN A 31 -10.28 3.77 10.98
N SER A 32 -10.31 2.44 11.18
CA SER A 32 -11.48 1.73 11.74
C SER A 32 -11.79 2.18 13.18
N VAL A 33 -10.76 2.37 14.01
CA VAL A 33 -10.92 2.89 15.39
C VAL A 33 -11.52 4.31 15.37
N LEU A 34 -10.99 5.19 14.51
CA LEU A 34 -11.47 6.57 14.43
C LEU A 34 -12.92 6.65 13.90
N ILE A 35 -13.27 5.81 12.92
CA ILE A 35 -14.66 5.67 12.44
C ILE A 35 -15.58 5.29 13.59
N GLY A 36 -15.19 4.31 14.42
CA GLY A 36 -15.97 3.91 15.60
C GLY A 36 -16.19 5.05 16.58
N LEU A 37 -15.15 5.84 16.86
CA LEU A 37 -15.24 7.01 17.74
C LEU A 37 -16.21 8.07 17.21
N ILE A 38 -16.16 8.37 15.91
CA ILE A 38 -17.07 9.32 15.25
C ILE A 38 -18.51 8.77 15.30
N ALA A 39 -18.71 7.48 15.02
CA ALA A 39 -20.03 6.85 15.01
C ALA A 39 -20.72 6.92 16.38
N VAL A 40 -19.98 6.76 17.49
CA VAL A 40 -20.52 6.91 18.85
C VAL A 40 -20.99 8.34 19.12
N ARG A 41 -20.28 9.35 18.59
CA ARG A 41 -20.64 10.77 18.77
C ARG A 41 -21.84 11.20 17.95
N VAL A 42 -22.01 10.65 16.76
CA VAL A 42 -23.09 11.05 15.84
C VAL A 42 -24.44 10.42 16.21
N GLN A 43 -24.46 9.33 16.97
CA GLN A 43 -25.69 8.64 17.40
C GLN A 43 -26.54 9.41 18.41
N SER A 44 -26.09 10.53 18.97
CA SER A 44 -26.93 11.38 19.80
C SER A 44 -27.97 12.11 18.94
N ASP A 45 -29.26 11.92 19.25
CA ASP A 45 -30.36 12.61 18.58
C ASP A 45 -30.12 14.14 18.54
N GLY A 46 -30.39 14.77 17.40
CA GLY A 46 -30.28 16.23 17.23
C GLY A 46 -28.88 16.79 16.95
N PHE A 47 -27.80 15.98 17.02
CA PHE A 47 -26.41 16.48 16.91
C PHE A 47 -26.15 17.38 15.70
N PHE A 48 -26.67 17.02 14.52
CA PHE A 48 -26.48 17.79 13.29
C PHE A 48 -27.25 19.12 13.28
N SER A 49 -28.37 19.18 13.99
CA SER A 49 -29.23 20.36 14.06
C SER A 49 -28.77 21.33 15.15
N ASP A 50 -28.31 20.81 16.28
CA ASP A 50 -27.92 21.60 17.45
C ASP A 50 -26.47 22.11 17.36
N HIS A 51 -25.61 21.42 16.60
CA HIS A 51 -24.18 21.72 16.52
C HIS A 51 -23.65 21.75 15.08
N PRO A 52 -23.99 22.78 14.27
CA PRO A 52 -23.62 22.84 12.85
C PRO A 52 -22.10 22.90 12.61
N VAL A 53 -21.34 23.53 13.50
CA VAL A 53 -19.87 23.65 13.37
C VAL A 53 -19.16 22.31 13.66
N PRO A 54 -19.42 21.62 14.79
CA PRO A 54 -18.94 20.25 15.02
C PRO A 54 -19.37 19.26 13.93
N ALA A 55 -20.61 19.37 13.44
CA ALA A 55 -21.10 18.55 12.35
C ALA A 55 -20.30 18.72 11.06
N ALA A 56 -20.02 19.96 10.64
CA ALA A 56 -19.20 20.24 9.47
C ALA A 56 -17.77 19.69 9.61
N ALA A 57 -17.18 19.81 10.81
CA ALA A 57 -15.86 19.26 11.10
C ALA A 57 -15.84 17.72 11.04
N LEU A 58 -16.89 17.04 11.51
CA LEU A 58 -17.00 15.58 11.40
C LEU A 58 -17.22 15.11 9.95
N LEU A 59 -17.97 15.86 9.14
CA LEU A 59 -18.10 15.56 7.70
C LEU A 59 -16.74 15.70 6.99
N LEU A 60 -15.96 16.72 7.34
CA LEU A 60 -14.58 16.85 6.84
C LEU A 60 -13.70 15.68 7.31
N ALA A 61 -13.81 15.26 8.57
CA ALA A 61 -13.10 14.09 9.07
C ALA A 61 -13.47 12.81 8.32
N ALA A 62 -14.76 12.61 8.03
CA ALA A 62 -15.26 11.48 7.26
C ALA A 62 -14.72 11.46 5.83
N THR A 63 -14.67 12.60 5.14
CA THR A 63 -14.09 12.67 3.79
C THR A 63 -12.60 12.33 3.79
N PHE A 64 -11.83 12.82 4.77
CA PHE A 64 -10.44 12.43 4.94
C PHE A 64 -10.26 10.94 5.26
N LEU A 65 -11.12 10.34 6.07
CA LEU A 65 -11.10 8.90 6.35
C LEU A 65 -11.35 8.06 5.10
N VAL A 66 -12.34 8.42 4.30
CA VAL A 66 -12.64 7.70 3.04
C VAL A 66 -11.45 7.78 2.09
N LEU A 67 -10.84 8.96 1.94
CA LEU A 67 -9.63 9.12 1.12
C LEU A 67 -8.44 8.32 1.69
N SER A 68 -8.25 8.33 3.01
CA SER A 68 -7.20 7.58 3.71
C SER A 68 -7.30 6.09 3.39
N ILE A 69 -8.49 5.51 3.55
CA ILE A 69 -8.78 4.11 3.23
C ILE A 69 -8.54 3.82 1.75
N ALA A 70 -8.97 4.71 0.85
CA ALA A 70 -8.73 4.53 -0.59
C ALA A 70 -7.23 4.43 -0.92
N PHE A 71 -6.38 5.23 -0.26
CA PHE A 71 -4.93 5.16 -0.42
C PHE A 71 -4.32 3.90 0.20
N ASP A 72 -4.81 3.43 1.35
CA ASP A 72 -4.35 2.17 1.95
C ASP A 72 -4.69 0.97 1.06
N VAL A 73 -5.94 0.91 0.57
CA VAL A 73 -6.36 -0.15 -0.37
C VAL A 73 -5.51 -0.10 -1.63
N ALA A 74 -5.26 1.09 -2.19
CA ALA A 74 -4.39 1.25 -3.35
C ALA A 74 -2.92 0.88 -3.09
N ALA A 75 -2.46 0.91 -1.84
CA ALA A 75 -1.12 0.46 -1.45
C ALA A 75 -1.03 -1.07 -1.39
N VAL A 76 -2.04 -1.74 -0.85
CA VAL A 76 -2.05 -3.20 -0.67
C VAL A 76 -2.46 -3.94 -1.94
N MET A 77 -3.23 -3.31 -2.83
CA MET A 77 -3.74 -3.93 -4.05
C MET A 77 -2.59 -4.52 -4.89
N PRO A 78 -2.67 -5.81 -5.30
CA PRO A 78 -1.59 -6.47 -6.01
C PRO A 78 -1.35 -5.78 -7.35
N ARG A 79 -0.09 -5.44 -7.62
CA ARG A 79 0.34 -4.89 -8.90
C ARG A 79 1.13 -5.95 -9.63
N LEU A 80 0.56 -6.42 -10.74
CA LEU A 80 1.09 -7.55 -11.50
C LEU A 80 2.03 -7.12 -12.64
N SER A 81 2.13 -5.82 -12.93
CA SER A 81 3.00 -5.31 -13.99
C SER A 81 3.50 -3.89 -13.72
N THR A 82 4.76 -3.64 -14.04
CA THR A 82 5.34 -2.30 -14.13
C THR A 82 5.59 -1.96 -15.61
N PRO A 83 5.11 -0.83 -16.14
CA PRO A 83 5.38 -0.43 -17.51
C PRO A 83 6.89 -0.41 -17.81
N GLY A 84 7.31 -1.05 -18.89
CA GLY A 84 8.72 -1.18 -19.28
C GLY A 84 9.47 -2.37 -18.67
N GLN A 85 8.80 -3.22 -17.91
CA GLN A 85 9.38 -4.48 -17.42
C GLN A 85 9.42 -5.53 -18.54
N SER A 86 10.61 -6.05 -18.84
CA SER A 86 10.76 -7.20 -19.73
C SER A 86 10.21 -8.48 -19.06
N PRO A 87 9.73 -9.47 -19.85
CA PRO A 87 9.45 -10.81 -19.34
C PRO A 87 10.65 -11.34 -18.56
N SER A 88 10.40 -12.00 -17.44
CA SER A 88 11.45 -12.52 -16.56
C SER A 88 11.03 -13.86 -16.01
N LEU A 89 11.95 -14.81 -16.06
CA LEU A 89 11.80 -16.18 -15.55
C LEU A 89 11.77 -16.26 -14.02
N LEU A 90 12.02 -15.12 -13.36
CA LEU A 90 11.96 -14.96 -11.90
C LEU A 90 10.65 -14.32 -11.43
N HIS A 91 9.80 -13.82 -12.33
CA HIS A 91 8.55 -13.13 -11.97
C HIS A 91 7.37 -14.12 -11.93
N PHE A 92 6.73 -14.27 -10.77
CA PHE A 92 5.61 -15.23 -10.62
C PHE A 92 4.47 -15.00 -11.63
N ASN A 93 4.13 -13.74 -11.95
CA ASN A 93 3.05 -13.45 -12.90
C ASN A 93 3.46 -13.83 -14.33
N HIS A 94 4.70 -13.56 -14.73
CA HIS A 94 5.17 -13.93 -16.07
C HIS A 94 5.26 -15.44 -16.21
N ILE A 95 5.70 -16.15 -15.15
CA ILE A 95 5.72 -17.62 -15.13
C ILE A 95 4.29 -18.16 -15.29
N GLY A 96 3.34 -17.64 -14.50
CA GLY A 96 1.94 -18.08 -14.55
C GLY A 96 1.20 -17.72 -15.85
N GLU A 97 1.64 -16.70 -16.57
CA GLU A 97 1.08 -16.30 -17.87
C GLU A 97 1.72 -17.08 -19.02
N GLN A 98 3.05 -17.21 -19.05
CA GLN A 98 3.80 -17.77 -20.17
C GLN A 98 3.92 -19.30 -20.09
N TYR A 99 4.05 -19.87 -18.89
CA TYR A 99 4.32 -21.29 -18.67
C TYR A 99 3.14 -22.04 -18.03
N ARG A 100 1.91 -21.51 -18.18
CA ARG A 100 0.70 -22.00 -17.49
C ARG A 100 0.39 -23.48 -17.75
N GLY A 101 0.83 -24.02 -18.88
CA GLY A 101 0.57 -25.40 -19.31
C GLY A 101 1.81 -26.29 -19.45
N ASP A 102 3.02 -25.72 -19.38
CA ASP A 102 4.26 -26.45 -19.67
C ASP A 102 5.32 -26.16 -18.61
N ARG A 103 5.32 -26.99 -17.57
CA ARG A 103 6.34 -26.95 -16.52
C ARG A 103 7.72 -27.32 -17.05
N THR A 104 7.80 -28.22 -18.03
CA THR A 104 9.08 -28.73 -18.53
C THR A 104 9.81 -27.63 -19.28
N GLU A 105 9.09 -26.88 -20.12
CA GLU A 105 9.60 -25.70 -20.82
C GLU A 105 10.17 -24.65 -19.84
N TYR A 106 9.47 -24.39 -18.73
CA TYR A 106 9.99 -23.48 -17.70
C TYR A 106 11.30 -23.97 -17.08
N VAL A 107 11.37 -25.26 -16.73
CA VAL A 107 12.58 -25.83 -16.11
C VAL A 107 13.77 -25.75 -17.06
N GLU A 108 13.59 -26.10 -18.33
CA GLU A 108 14.66 -26.02 -19.33
C GLU A 108 15.15 -24.59 -19.54
N ASP A 109 14.24 -23.62 -19.64
CA ASP A 109 14.62 -22.22 -19.80
C ASP A 109 15.27 -21.63 -18.56
N PHE A 110 14.83 -22.06 -17.38
CA PHE A 110 15.44 -21.67 -16.11
C PHE A 110 16.84 -22.26 -15.95
N GLU A 111 17.07 -23.53 -16.31
CA GLU A 111 18.39 -24.15 -16.30
C GLU A 111 19.36 -23.40 -17.22
N LYS A 112 18.94 -23.11 -18.46
CA LYS A 112 19.72 -22.28 -19.39
C LYS A 112 20.04 -20.89 -18.83
N LEU A 113 19.13 -20.29 -18.05
CA LEU A 113 19.36 -18.99 -17.41
C LEU A 113 20.42 -19.10 -16.30
N VAL A 114 20.37 -20.15 -15.49
CA VAL A 114 21.33 -20.36 -14.38
C VAL A 114 22.73 -20.65 -14.90
N GLU A 115 22.85 -21.32 -16.04
CA GLU A 115 24.12 -21.57 -16.74
C GLU A 115 24.75 -20.31 -17.37
N ASP A 116 24.01 -19.19 -17.44
CA ASP A 116 24.47 -17.89 -17.94
C ASP A 116 24.46 -16.82 -16.81
N PRO A 117 25.50 -16.76 -15.95
CA PRO A 117 25.54 -15.83 -14.82
C PRO A 117 25.37 -14.35 -15.19
N PRO A 118 25.96 -13.83 -16.29
CA PRO A 118 25.70 -12.48 -16.75
C PRO A 118 24.22 -12.20 -17.07
N ARG A 119 23.54 -13.15 -17.72
CA ARG A 119 22.10 -13.02 -18.03
C ARG A 119 21.25 -13.11 -16.77
N LEU A 120 21.55 -14.05 -15.87
CA LEU A 120 20.86 -14.17 -14.58
C LEU A 120 20.99 -12.89 -13.75
N GLN A 121 22.19 -12.32 -13.67
CA GLN A 121 22.42 -11.06 -12.96
C GLN A 121 21.58 -9.91 -13.54
N ARG A 122 21.42 -9.85 -14.87
CA ARG A 122 20.57 -8.85 -15.53
C ARG A 122 19.10 -9.03 -15.18
N GLU A 123 18.60 -10.27 -15.12
CA GLU A 123 17.22 -10.54 -14.68
C GLU A 123 16.98 -10.14 -13.23
N ILE A 124 17.92 -10.46 -12.33
CA ILE A 124 17.83 -10.04 -10.93
C ILE A 124 17.82 -8.52 -10.81
N ALA A 125 18.70 -7.82 -11.54
CA ALA A 125 18.72 -6.36 -11.55
C ALA A 125 17.41 -5.75 -12.07
N ALA A 126 16.81 -6.35 -13.11
CA ALA A 126 15.50 -5.93 -13.63
C ALA A 126 14.38 -6.12 -12.59
N GLN A 127 14.40 -7.22 -11.83
CA GLN A 127 13.47 -7.46 -10.72
C GLN A 127 13.66 -6.48 -9.58
N VAL A 128 14.91 -6.20 -9.20
CA VAL A 128 15.24 -5.17 -8.18
C VAL A 128 14.66 -3.82 -8.58
N TRP A 129 14.84 -3.42 -9.85
CA TRP A 129 14.26 -2.18 -10.37
C TRP A 129 12.73 -2.19 -10.33
N ALA A 130 12.09 -3.24 -10.85
CA ALA A 130 10.64 -3.35 -10.88
C ALA A 130 10.02 -3.31 -9.47
N ASN A 131 10.58 -4.09 -8.53
CA ASN A 131 10.10 -4.14 -7.15
C ASN A 131 10.39 -2.82 -6.42
N SER A 132 11.46 -2.10 -6.77
CA SER A 132 11.72 -0.76 -6.22
C SER A 132 10.68 0.26 -6.67
N MET A 133 10.21 0.17 -7.93
CA MET A 133 9.13 1.02 -8.44
C MET A 133 7.79 0.73 -7.75
N VAL A 134 7.49 -0.55 -7.52
CA VAL A 134 6.31 -0.96 -6.73
C VAL A 134 6.43 -0.43 -5.30
N ALA A 135 7.56 -0.66 -4.62
CA ALA A 135 7.81 -0.18 -3.27
C ALA A 135 7.63 1.34 -3.14
N ARG A 136 8.23 2.12 -4.05
CA ARG A 136 8.09 3.59 -4.07
C ARG A 136 6.64 4.02 -4.15
N ARG A 137 5.85 3.39 -5.01
CA ARG A 137 4.42 3.74 -5.16
C ARG A 137 3.62 3.37 -3.91
N LYS A 138 3.80 2.16 -3.37
CA LYS A 138 3.14 1.73 -2.13
C LYS A 138 3.45 2.67 -0.97
N HIS A 139 4.73 3.02 -0.77
CA HIS A 139 5.12 3.99 0.26
C HIS A 139 4.53 5.38 0.04
N THR A 140 4.38 5.82 -1.21
CA THR A 140 3.73 7.09 -1.52
C THR A 140 2.25 7.05 -1.14
N CYS A 141 1.54 5.96 -1.45
CA CYS A 141 0.15 5.75 -1.05
C CYS A 141 0.01 5.73 0.48
N VAL A 142 0.83 4.95 1.19
CA VAL A 142 0.85 4.91 2.67
C VAL A 142 1.11 6.30 3.26
N ARG A 143 2.03 7.09 2.67
CA ARG A 143 2.30 8.46 3.13
C ARG A 143 1.07 9.36 2.99
N TRP A 144 0.33 9.25 1.89
CA TRP A 144 -0.90 10.02 1.68
C TRP A 144 -2.01 9.58 2.62
N SER A 145 -2.20 8.27 2.79
CA SER A 145 -3.13 7.71 3.76
C SER A 145 -2.88 8.26 5.16
N LEU A 146 -1.63 8.19 5.64
CA LEU A 146 -1.27 8.69 6.96
C LEU A 146 -1.53 10.20 7.13
N LYS A 147 -1.26 11.02 6.10
CA LYS A 147 -1.58 12.45 6.14
C LYS A 147 -3.08 12.71 6.25
N LEU A 148 -3.89 11.92 5.55
CA LEU A 148 -5.35 12.04 5.58
C LEU A 148 -5.91 11.56 6.92
N LEU A 149 -5.42 10.43 7.46
CA LEU A 149 -5.77 10.00 8.82
C LEU A 149 -5.43 11.07 9.86
N SER A 150 -4.24 11.68 9.79
CA SER A 150 -3.87 12.79 10.68
C SER A 150 -4.81 13.99 10.53
N GLY A 151 -5.22 14.32 9.30
CA GLY A 151 -6.22 15.35 9.04
C GLY A 151 -7.58 15.02 9.64
N ALA A 152 -8.04 13.77 9.50
CA ALA A 152 -9.30 13.31 10.06
C ALA A 152 -9.28 13.35 11.59
N LEU A 153 -8.17 12.96 12.20
CA LEU A 153 -7.98 13.03 13.65
C LEU A 153 -8.04 14.48 14.13
N ALA A 154 -7.34 15.41 13.46
CA ALA A 154 -7.35 16.82 13.81
C ALA A 154 -8.76 17.43 13.71
N ALA A 155 -9.49 17.12 12.64
CA ALA A 155 -10.89 17.56 12.46
C ALA A 155 -11.82 16.98 13.54
N THR A 156 -11.63 15.71 13.92
CA THR A 156 -12.40 15.05 14.99
C THR A 156 -12.14 15.69 16.35
N VAL A 157 -10.88 15.98 16.68
CA VAL A 157 -10.50 16.67 17.93
C VAL A 157 -11.08 18.08 17.95
N MET A 158 -11.00 18.81 16.84
CA MET A 158 -11.58 20.15 16.73
C MET A 158 -13.09 20.12 16.95
N ALA A 159 -13.80 19.17 16.35
CA ALA A 159 -15.24 18.99 16.57
C ALA A 159 -15.56 18.76 18.06
N ALA A 160 -14.79 17.91 18.73
CA ALA A 160 -14.98 17.61 20.15
C ALA A 160 -14.71 18.84 21.05
N VAL A 161 -13.66 19.61 20.75
CA VAL A 161 -13.32 20.84 21.49
C VAL A 161 -14.41 21.89 21.29
N VAL A 162 -14.82 22.16 20.05
CA VAL A 162 -15.87 23.15 19.76
C VAL A 162 -17.19 22.75 20.41
N ALA A 163 -17.57 21.47 20.39
CA ALA A 163 -18.76 20.99 21.07
C ALA A 163 -18.68 21.16 22.61
N ALA A 164 -17.48 21.06 23.20
CA ALA A 164 -17.29 21.22 24.64
C ALA A 164 -17.30 22.68 25.12
N PHE A 165 -16.89 23.63 24.26
CA PHE A 165 -16.81 25.07 24.62
C PHE A 165 -17.91 25.93 24.00
N GLY A 166 -18.60 25.45 22.98
CA GLY A 166 -19.69 26.14 22.28
C GLY A 166 -21.09 25.60 22.58
N GLY A 167 -21.20 24.68 23.56
CA GLY A 167 -22.46 24.24 24.15
C GLY A 167 -22.88 25.12 25.32
#